data_AF-A0A1I5CYC3-F1
#
_entry.id   AF-A0A1I5CYC3-F1
#
_cell.length_a   1.000
_cell.length_b   1.000
_cell.length_c   1.000
_cell.angle_alpha   90.00
_cell.angle_beta   90.00
_cell.angle_gamma   90.00
#
_symmetry.space_group_name_H-M   'P 1'
#
loop_
_entity.id
_entity.type
_entity.pdbx_description
1 polymer ?
#
loop_
_entity_poly.entity_id
_entity_poly.type
_entity_poly.pdbx_seq_one_letter_code
_entity_poly.pdbx_strand_id
1 'polypeptide(L)'
;MGSEIKVTFAAIEQAAADIDAARARIVAQLDELRRHLAPVVSSWTGDAAGRYNEAQQRWDRSATDLTETLHKIKGLVLGAGAGYRSVEAENARRFTV
;
A
#
# COMPACT_ATOMS: atom_id res chain seq x y z
N MET A 1 -22.21 -12.84 13.95
CA MET A 1 -21.11 -13.04 12.98
C MET A 1 -20.97 -11.91 11.95
N GLY A 2 -22.03 -11.22 11.51
CA GLY A 2 -21.90 -10.09 10.56
C GLY A 2 -21.22 -8.81 11.09
N SER A 3 -21.12 -8.62 12.40
CA SER A 3 -20.44 -7.47 13.02
C SER A 3 -18.91 -7.58 12.95
N GLU A 4 -18.37 -8.77 13.16
CA GLU A 4 -16.93 -9.05 13.14
C GLU A 4 -16.32 -8.85 11.74
N ILE A 5 -17.07 -9.21 10.69
CA ILE A 5 -16.69 -8.95 9.29
C ILE A 5 -16.66 -7.45 8.99
N LYS A 6 -17.64 -6.68 9.48
CA LYS A 6 -17.65 -5.20 9.31
C LYS A 6 -16.48 -4.53 10.02
N VAL A 7 -16.15 -4.98 11.23
CA VAL A 7 -14.98 -4.48 11.98
C VAL A 7 -13.69 -4.81 11.25
N THR A 8 -13.57 -6.04 10.75
CA THR A 8 -12.40 -6.48 9.96
C THR A 8 -12.26 -5.66 8.68
N PHE A 9 -13.37 -5.36 7.99
CA PHE A 9 -13.35 -4.53 6.79
C PHE A 9 -12.89 -3.09 7.07
N ALA A 10 -13.44 -2.46 8.12
CA ALA A 10 -13.02 -1.13 8.52
C ALA A 10 -11.54 -1.06 8.94
N ALA A 11 -11.04 -2.08 9.64
CA ALA A 11 -9.63 -2.18 10.01
C ALA A 11 -8.71 -2.27 8.78
N ILE A 12 -9.16 -2.95 7.73
CA ILE A 12 -8.39 -3.09 6.48
C ILE A 12 -8.42 -1.80 5.66
N GLU A 13 -9.56 -1.11 5.57
CA GLU A 13 -9.64 0.20 4.94
C GLU A 13 -8.72 1.21 5.64
N GLN A 14 -8.71 1.19 6.97
CA GLN A 14 -7.80 2.03 7.76
C GLN A 14 -6.34 1.68 7.50
N ALA A 15 -5.98 0.39 7.52
CA ALA A 15 -4.62 -0.05 7.22
C ALA A 15 -4.18 0.36 5.80
N ALA A 16 -5.08 0.28 4.81
CA ALA A 16 -4.78 0.75 3.45
C ALA A 16 -4.52 2.27 3.42
N ALA A 17 -5.37 3.06 4.09
CA ALA A 17 -5.19 4.51 4.18
C ALA A 17 -3.89 4.90 4.90
N ASP A 18 -3.55 4.20 5.99
CA ASP A 18 -2.31 4.43 6.75
C ASP A 18 -1.07 4.15 5.89
N ILE A 19 -1.15 3.14 5.03
CA ILE A 19 -0.01 2.76 4.19
C ILE A 19 0.13 3.68 2.97
N ASP A 20 -0.98 4.14 2.37
CA ASP A 20 -0.94 5.22 1.37
C ASP A 20 -0.34 6.50 1.96
N ALA A 21 -0.69 6.83 3.21
CA ALA A 21 -0.10 7.96 3.92
C ALA A 21 1.40 7.74 4.18
N ALA A 22 1.82 6.54 4.59
CA ALA A 22 3.23 6.20 4.78
C ALA A 22 4.03 6.31 3.46
N ARG A 23 3.47 5.79 2.36
CA ARG A 23 4.04 5.94 1.01
C ARG A 23 4.21 7.41 0.64
N ALA A 24 3.17 8.22 0.81
CA ALA A 24 3.21 9.65 0.48
C ALA A 24 4.29 10.38 1.30
N ARG A 25 4.43 10.06 2.60
CA ARG A 25 5.49 10.61 3.46
C ARG A 25 6.89 10.21 2.97
N ILE A 26 7.10 8.93 2.64
CA ILE A 26 8.39 8.45 2.13
C ILE A 26 8.75 9.16 0.83
N VAL A 27 7.81 9.28 -0.12
CA VAL A 27 8.05 10.00 -1.38
C VAL A 27 8.37 11.47 -1.13
N ALA A 28 7.63 12.15 -0.24
CA ALA A 28 7.89 13.55 0.09
C ALA A 28 9.28 13.74 0.72
N GLN A 29 9.67 12.87 1.65
CA GLN A 29 11.00 12.89 2.27
C GLN A 29 12.11 12.61 1.25
N LEU A 30 11.88 11.72 0.29
CA LEU A 30 12.80 11.46 -0.81
C LEU A 30 12.96 12.65 -1.73
N ASP A 31 11.86 13.32 -2.09
CA ASP A 31 11.91 14.52 -2.92
C ASP A 31 12.55 15.71 -2.20
N GLU A 32 12.35 15.82 -0.89
CA GLU A 32 13.09 16.77 -0.06
C GLU A 32 14.58 16.46 -0.02
N LEU A 33 14.95 15.20 0.21
CA LEU A 33 16.33 14.76 0.20
C LEU A 33 16.99 14.97 -1.17
N ARG A 34 16.29 14.65 -2.27
CA ARG A 34 16.72 14.90 -3.66
C ARG A 34 17.00 16.38 -3.89
N ARG A 35 16.11 17.27 -3.44
CA ARG A 35 16.30 18.73 -3.56
C ARG A 35 17.48 19.22 -2.74
N HIS A 36 17.66 18.71 -1.52
CA HIS A 36 18.79 19.05 -0.66
C HIS A 36 20.13 18.57 -1.22
N LEU A 37 20.12 17.38 -1.82
CA LEU A 37 21.30 16.76 -2.40
C LEU A 37 21.63 17.32 -3.78
N ALA A 38 20.68 17.87 -4.55
CA ALA A 38 20.91 18.41 -5.90
C ALA A 38 22.18 19.29 -6.05
N PRO A 39 22.44 20.30 -5.19
CA PRO A 39 23.65 21.11 -5.28
C PRO A 39 24.94 20.36 -4.87
N VAL A 40 24.83 19.32 -4.05
CA VAL A 40 25.97 18.51 -3.61
C VAL A 40 26.29 17.42 -4.64
N VAL A 41 25.26 16.86 -5.27
CA VAL A 41 25.36 15.88 -6.35
C VAL A 41 26.06 16.49 -7.57
N SER A 42 25.85 17.78 -7.86
CA SER A 42 26.63 18.46 -8.92
C SER A 42 28.13 18.54 -8.63
N SER A 43 28.54 18.40 -7.36
CA SER A 43 29.95 18.33 -6.95
C SER A 43 30.49 16.89 -6.84
N TRP A 44 29.60 15.89 -6.82
CA TRP A 44 29.95 14.48 -6.75
C TRP A 44 30.28 13.94 -8.14
N THR A 45 31.56 13.61 -8.36
CA THR A 45 32.02 12.95 -9.59
C THR A 45 32.25 11.45 -9.35
N GLY A 46 32.06 10.63 -10.38
CA GLY A 46 32.35 9.19 -10.35
C GLY A 46 31.44 8.37 -9.41
N ASP A 47 32.05 7.63 -8.49
CA ASP A 47 31.40 6.60 -7.66
C ASP A 47 30.25 7.11 -6.77
N ALA A 48 30.33 8.36 -6.30
CA ALA A 48 29.31 8.93 -5.42
C ALA A 48 27.96 9.14 -6.15
N ALA A 49 28.00 9.51 -7.43
CA ALA A 49 26.79 9.63 -8.26
C ALA A 49 26.16 8.26 -8.54
N GLY A 50 26.99 7.22 -8.73
CA GLY A 50 26.52 5.84 -8.91
C GLY A 50 25.78 5.30 -7.69
N ARG A 51 26.36 5.46 -6.50
CA ARG A 51 25.75 5.03 -5.23
C ARG A 51 24.43 5.74 -4.93
N TYR A 52 24.33 7.03 -5.25
CA TYR A 52 23.09 7.78 -5.10
C TYR A 52 21.98 7.24 -6.01
N ASN A 53 22.29 6.98 -7.29
CA ASN A 53 21.32 6.42 -8.23
C ASN A 53 20.84 5.02 -7.79
N GLU A 54 21.71 4.17 -7.25
CA GLU A 54 21.32 2.88 -6.69
C GLU A 54 20.37 3.02 -5.49
N ALA A 55 20.68 3.96 -4.57
CA ALA A 55 19.84 4.22 -3.41
C ALA A 55 18.44 4.70 -3.86
N GLN A 56 18.37 5.62 -4.82
CA GLN A 56 17.13 6.08 -5.43
C GLN A 56 16.29 4.93 -5.99
N GLN A 57 16.89 4.10 -6.85
CA GLN A 57 16.18 3.00 -7.48
C GLN A 57 15.67 1.97 -6.46
N ARG A 58 16.46 1.72 -5.41
CA ARG A 58 16.06 0.79 -4.34
C ARG A 58 14.83 1.32 -3.60
N TRP A 59 14.80 2.62 -3.32
CA TRP A 59 13.65 3.26 -2.67
C TRP A 59 12.39 3.25 -3.54
N ASP A 60 12.51 3.62 -4.82
CA ASP A 60 11.38 3.61 -5.76
C ASP A 60 10.79 2.20 -5.93
N ARG A 61 11.66 1.18 -5.94
CA ARG A 61 11.25 -0.23 -6.02
C ARG A 61 10.52 -0.68 -4.75
N SER A 62 11.05 -0.35 -3.57
CA SER A 62 10.37 -0.67 -2.30
C SER A 62 9.01 -0.01 -2.16
N ALA A 63 8.86 1.24 -2.64
CA ALA A 63 7.58 1.93 -2.65
C ALA A 63 6.55 1.26 -3.58
N THR A 64 7.01 0.81 -4.75
CA THR A 64 6.16 0.10 -5.73
C THR A 64 5.69 -1.25 -5.18
N ASP A 65 6.61 -2.05 -4.65
CA ASP A 65 6.32 -3.39 -4.11
C ASP A 65 5.34 -3.33 -2.92
N LEU A 66 5.51 -2.33 -2.05
CA LEU A 66 4.57 -2.04 -0.98
C LEU A 66 3.18 -1.72 -1.55
N THR A 67 3.09 -0.83 -2.54
CA THR A 67 1.81 -0.44 -3.17
C THR A 67 1.10 -1.65 -3.79
N GLU A 68 1.82 -2.50 -4.52
CA GLU A 68 1.26 -3.70 -5.14
C GLU A 68 0.74 -4.71 -4.10
N THR A 69 1.47 -4.89 -3.01
CA THR A 69 1.07 -5.78 -1.92
C THR A 69 -0.24 -5.32 -1.29
N LEU A 70 -0.42 -4.02 -1.09
CA LEU A 70 -1.67 -3.46 -0.56
C LEU A 70 -2.84 -3.63 -1.51
N HIS A 71 -2.62 -3.39 -2.80
CA HIS A 71 -3.64 -3.62 -3.81
C HIS A 71 -4.10 -5.08 -3.83
N LYS A 72 -3.17 -6.04 -3.67
CA LYS A 72 -3.50 -7.46 -3.53
C LYS A 72 -4.34 -7.72 -2.28
N ILE A 73 -3.95 -7.17 -1.13
CA ILE A 73 -4.71 -7.31 0.13
C ILE A 73 -6.12 -6.74 -0.02
N LYS A 74 -6.27 -5.53 -0.57
CA LYS A 74 -7.57 -4.90 -0.86
C LYS A 74 -8.44 -5.78 -1.75
N GLY A 75 -7.87 -6.35 -2.80
CA GLY A 75 -8.58 -7.26 -3.72
C GLY A 75 -9.10 -8.52 -3.01
N LEU A 76 -8.27 -9.17 -2.20
CA LEU A 76 -8.66 -10.35 -1.42
C LEU A 76 -9.83 -10.05 -0.48
N VAL A 77 -9.84 -8.87 0.13
CA VAL A 77 -10.83 -8.46 1.12
C VAL A 77 -12.18 -8.12 0.49
N LEU A 78 -12.17 -7.40 -0.63
CA LEU A 78 -13.38 -7.15 -1.42
C LEU A 78 -13.98 -8.46 -1.95
N GLY A 79 -13.14 -9.40 -2.38
CA GLY A 79 -13.56 -10.74 -2.80
C GLY A 79 -14.24 -11.52 -1.67
N ALA A 80 -13.65 -11.52 -0.48
CA ALA A 80 -14.23 -12.19 0.69
C ALA A 80 -15.60 -11.61 1.08
N GLY A 81 -15.78 -10.29 1.04
CA GLY A 81 -17.06 -9.64 1.35
C GLY A 81 -18.17 -9.90 0.33
N ALA A 82 -17.84 -10.13 -0.94
CA ALA A 82 -18.79 -10.55 -1.96
C ALA A 82 -19.23 -12.01 -1.77
N GLY A 83 -18.28 -12.91 -1.47
CA GLY A 83 -18.57 -14.31 -1.17
C GLY A 83 -19.49 -14.47 0.05
N TYR A 84 -19.20 -13.75 1.14
CA TYR A 84 -20.03 -13.83 2.36
C TYR A 84 -21.46 -13.34 2.16
N ARG A 85 -21.70 -12.24 1.43
CA ARG A 85 -23.07 -11.77 1.15
C ARG A 85 -23.85 -12.76 0.29
N SER A 86 -23.19 -13.43 -0.65
CA SER A 86 -23.81 -14.49 -1.45
C SER A 86 -24.18 -15.71 -0.59
N VAL A 87 -23.28 -16.14 0.30
CA VAL A 87 -23.51 -17.28 1.20
C VAL A 87 -24.61 -16.98 2.22
N GLU A 88 -24.65 -15.77 2.77
CA GLU A 88 -25.75 -15.33 3.65
C GLU A 88 -27.09 -15.27 2.91
N ALA A 89 -27.13 -14.72 1.69
CA ALA A 89 -28.36 -14.68 0.89
C ALA A 89 -28.86 -16.10 0.52
N GLU A 90 -27.94 -17.01 0.20
CA GLU A 90 -28.22 -18.41 -0.08
C GLU A 90 -28.73 -19.14 1.18
N ASN A 91 -28.07 -18.95 2.32
CA ASN A 91 -28.50 -19.53 3.60
C ASN A 91 -29.86 -18.97 4.04
N ALA A 92 -30.06 -17.65 3.97
CA ALA A 92 -31.33 -17.02 4.30
C ALA A 92 -32.48 -17.56 3.45
N ARG A 93 -32.26 -17.82 2.16
CA ARG A 93 -33.25 -18.46 1.28
C ARG A 93 -33.57 -19.90 1.70
N ARG A 94 -32.57 -20.65 2.17
CA ARG A 94 -32.74 -22.04 2.65
C ARG A 94 -33.50 -22.14 3.98
N PHE A 95 -33.45 -21.11 4.81
CA PHE A 95 -34.17 -21.07 6.09
C PHE A 95 -35.57 -20.42 6.00
N THR A 96 -35.99 -19.96 4.82
CA THR A 96 -37.34 -19.43 4.55
C THR A 96 -38.27 -20.42 3.83
N VAL A 97 -37.89 -21.71 3.76
CA VAL A 97 -38.75 -22.81 3.29
C VAL A 97 -39.13 -23.70 4.48
#